data_AF-A0AAI8R8U8-F1
#
_entry.id   AF-A0AAI8R8U8-F1
#
_cell.length_a   1.000
_cell.length_b   1.000
_cell.length_c   1.000
_cell.angle_alpha   90.00
_cell.angle_beta   90.00
_cell.angle_gamma   90.00
#
_symmetry.space_group_name_H-M   'P 1'
#
loop_
_entity.id
_entity.type
_entity.pdbx_description
1 polymer ?
#
loop_
_entity_poly.entity_id
_entity_poly.type
_entity_poly.pdbx_seq_one_letter_code
_entity_poly.pdbx_strand_id
1 'polypeptide(L)' 'MDLPTKNPIKQEESEFKVGDMVRCTAEEFIYPIRGYVERVYNHSAVIRIENTMDCDKELAKSKANIAVARLVDMEVMKA' A
#
# COMPACT_ATOMS: atom_id res chain seq x y z
N MET A 1 -34.33 2.96 -25.82
CA MET A 1 -33.67 2.14 -24.78
C MET A 1 -32.55 2.98 -24.23
N ASP A 2 -32.87 3.80 -23.25
CA ASP A 2 -31.92 4.68 -22.57
C ASP A 2 -30.99 3.80 -21.73
N LEU A 3 -29.71 3.76 -22.12
CA LEU A 3 -28.67 3.11 -21.33
C LEU A 3 -28.55 3.88 -20.01
N PRO A 4 -28.53 3.21 -18.85
CA PRO A 4 -28.18 3.90 -17.62
C PRO A 4 -26.72 4.31 -17.75
N THR A 5 -26.46 5.63 -17.80
CA THR A 5 -25.15 6.20 -17.56
C THR A 5 -24.71 5.71 -16.19
N LYS A 6 -23.87 4.68 -16.16
CA LYS A 6 -23.11 4.32 -14.96
C LYS A 6 -22.27 5.54 -14.64
N ASN A 7 -22.75 6.35 -13.70
CA ASN A 7 -21.94 7.36 -13.06
C ASN A 7 -20.63 6.68 -12.66
N PRO A 8 -19.45 7.24 -13.00
CA PRO A 8 -18.21 6.72 -12.44
C PRO A 8 -18.41 6.81 -10.92
N ILE A 9 -18.34 5.66 -10.27
CA ILE A 9 -18.31 5.58 -8.81
C ILE A 9 -17.16 6.50 -8.43
N LYS A 10 -17.46 7.64 -7.82
CA LYS A 10 -16.43 8.49 -7.23
C LYS A 10 -15.75 7.56 -6.24
N GLN A 11 -14.54 7.11 -6.60
CA GLN A 11 -13.64 6.54 -5.62
C GLN A 11 -13.51 7.66 -4.59
N GLU A 12 -14.14 7.49 -3.42
CA GLU A 12 -13.86 8.34 -2.28
C GLU A 12 -12.35 8.49 -2.24
N GLU A 13 -11.88 9.74 -2.23
CA GLU A 13 -10.47 10.07 -2.36
C GLU A 13 -9.70 9.10 -1.47
N SER A 14 -9.00 8.14 -2.07
CA SER A 14 -8.30 7.14 -1.29
C SER A 14 -7.36 7.91 -0.39
N GLU A 15 -7.46 7.70 0.92
CA GLU A 15 -6.67 8.44 1.92
C GLU A 15 -5.17 8.34 1.62
N PHE A 16 -4.79 7.28 0.90
CA PHE A 16 -3.46 6.99 0.39
C PHE A 16 -3.33 7.36 -1.10
N LYS A 17 -2.28 8.11 -1.43
CA LYS A 17 -1.90 8.44 -2.81
C LYS A 17 -0.62 7.71 -3.18
N VAL A 18 -0.46 7.45 -4.48
CA VAL A 18 0.79 6.90 -5.02
C VAL A 18 1.92 7.92 -4.74
N GLY A 19 3.00 7.44 -4.14
CA GLY A 19 4.14 8.24 -3.69
C GLY A 19 4.11 8.66 -2.22
N ASP A 20 3.03 8.42 -1.47
CA ASP A 20 3.00 8.69 -0.04
C ASP A 20 3.94 7.75 0.71
N MET A 21 4.71 8.31 1.66
CA MET A 21 5.47 7.51 2.62
C MET A 21 4.51 6.97 3.67
N VAL A 22 4.47 5.65 3.78
CA VAL A 22 3.58 4.92 4.69
C VAL A 22 4.37 3.99 5.59
N ARG A 23 3.84 3.79 6.79
CA ARG A 23 4.17 2.65 7.64
C ARG A 23 3.05 1.63 7.50
N CYS A 24 3.38 0.37 7.27
CA CYS A 24 2.37 -0.66 7.10
C CYS A 24 2.80 -1.99 7.72
N THR A 25 1.82 -2.76 8.20
CA THR A 25 2.04 -4.17 8.52
C THR A 25 1.53 -5.01 7.36
N ALA A 26 2.41 -5.80 6.75
CA ALA A 26 2.03 -6.77 5.73
C ALA A 26 2.07 -8.17 6.34
N GLU A 27 1.12 -9.05 6.00
CA GLU A 27 1.01 -10.39 6.60
C GLU A 27 2.29 -11.22 6.42
N GLU A 28 3.06 -10.94 5.37
CA GLU A 28 4.32 -11.63 5.07
C GLU A 28 5.50 -11.17 5.93
N PHE A 29 5.35 -10.05 6.64
CA PHE A 29 6.43 -9.41 7.39
C PHE A 29 6.11 -9.40 8.87
N ILE A 30 7.10 -9.75 9.69
CA ILE A 30 6.93 -9.80 11.15
C ILE A 30 6.88 -8.39 11.72
N TYR A 31 7.66 -7.47 11.13
CA TYR A 31 7.76 -6.09 11.59
C TYR A 31 7.10 -5.11 10.61
N PRO A 32 6.61 -3.96 11.12
CA PRO A 32 6.06 -2.92 10.27
C PRO A 32 7.13 -2.37 9.34
N ILE A 33 6.73 -2.23 8.08
CA ILE A 33 7.58 -1.80 6.98
C ILE A 33 7.37 -0.30 6.76
N ARG A 34 8.43 0.40 6.34
CA ARG A 34 8.32 1.76 5.83
C ARG A 34 8.61 1.75 4.34
N GLY A 35 7.73 2.36 3.57
CA GLY A 35 7.84 2.36 2.13
C GLY A 35 6.94 3.39 1.47
N TYR A 36 6.96 3.42 0.15
CA TYR A 36 6.11 4.30 -0.63
C TYR A 36 4.99 3.51 -1.27
N VAL A 37 3.81 4.12 -1.31
CA VAL A 37 2.67 3.57 -2.05
C VAL A 37 3.00 3.56 -3.54
N GLU A 38 3.06 2.39 -4.15
CA GLU A 38 3.30 2.25 -5.60
C GLU A 38 1.97 2.13 -6.36
N ARG A 39 1.00 1.38 -5.79
CA ARG A 39 -0.36 1.27 -6.34
C ARG A 39 -1.37 1.11 -5.23
N VAL A 40 -2.56 1.69 -5.43
CA VAL A 40 -3.70 1.56 -4.54
C VAL A 40 -4.82 0.78 -5.23
N TYR A 41 -5.39 -0.18 -4.53
CA TYR A 41 -6.59 -0.92 -4.89
C TYR A 41 -7.70 -0.61 -3.87
N ASN A 42 -8.91 -1.14 -4.08
CA ASN A 42 -10.06 -0.82 -3.21
C ASN A 42 -9.85 -1.14 -1.72
N HIS A 43 -9.08 -2.20 -1.38
CA HIS A 43 -8.88 -2.63 0.02
C HIS A 43 -7.41 -2.90 0.38
N SER A 44 -6.50 -2.72 -0.57
CA SER A 44 -5.08 -3.00 -0.40
C SER A 44 -4.24 -2.03 -1.21
N ALA A 45 -2.97 -1.91 -0.83
CA ALA A 45 -1.98 -1.19 -1.62
C ALA A 45 -0.73 -2.04 -1.80
N VAL A 46 -0.07 -1.82 -2.93
CA VAL A 46 1.28 -2.29 -3.18
C VAL A 46 2.23 -1.20 -2.71
N ILE A 47 3.15 -1.59 -1.86
CA ILE A 47 4.10 -0.69 -1.21
C ILE A 47 5.48 -1.12 -1.61
N ARG A 48 6.23 -0.17 -2.15
CA ARG A 48 7.65 -0.33 -2.41
C ARG A 48 8.39 -0.10 -1.11
N ILE A 49 9.01 -1.16 -0.61
CA ILE A 49 9.74 -1.18 0.66
C ILE A 49 10.97 -0.29 0.52
N GLU A 50 11.05 0.78 1.31
CA GLU A 50 12.26 1.60 1.42
C GLU A 50 13.12 1.11 2.58
N ASN A 51 12.50 0.80 3.72
CA ASN A 51 13.20 0.33 4.90
C ASN A 51 12.38 -0.70 5.68
N THR A 52 13.06 -1.77 6.10
CA THR A 52 12.51 -2.83 6.96
C THR A 52 13.57 -3.30 7.95
N MET A 53 13.15 -4.06 8.97
CA MET A 53 14.06 -4.64 9.97
C MET A 53 15.03 -5.63 9.33
N ASP A 54 16.21 -5.82 9.94
CA ASP A 54 17.29 -6.64 9.37
C ASP A 54 16.86 -8.09 9.08
N CYS A 55 16.07 -8.67 9.99
CA CYS A 55 15.48 -10.02 9.85
C CYS A 55 14.59 -10.15 8.59
N ASP A 56 13.95 -9.05 8.18
CA ASP A 56 13.04 -8.99 7.04
C ASP A 56 13.73 -8.50 5.76
N LYS A 57 15.00 -8.05 5.81
CA LYS A 57 15.71 -7.52 4.64
C LYS A 57 15.94 -8.58 3.56
N GLU A 58 16.28 -9.81 3.95
CA GLU A 58 16.47 -10.90 2.99
C GLU A 58 15.14 -11.27 2.31
N LEU A 59 14.06 -11.31 3.08
CA LEU A 59 12.71 -11.55 2.57
C LEU A 59 12.27 -10.45 1.59
N ALA A 60 12.48 -9.18 1.97
CA ALA A 60 12.21 -8.04 1.10
C ALA A 60 12.98 -8.15 -0.23
N LYS A 61 14.29 -8.45 -0.18
CA LYS A 61 15.11 -8.61 -1.39
C LYS A 61 14.62 -9.75 -2.28
N SER A 62 14.27 -10.90 -1.69
CA SER A 62 13.73 -12.06 -2.41
C SER A 62 12.41 -11.73 -3.14
N LYS A 63 11.63 -10.78 -2.60
CA LYS A 63 10.37 -10.28 -3.16
C LYS A 63 10.49 -8.97 -3.94
N ALA A 64 11.70 -8.65 -4.43
CA ALA A 64 11.97 -7.43 -5.20
C ALA A 64 11.65 -6.11 -4.47
N ASN A 65 11.65 -6.12 -3.13
CA ASN A 65 11.31 -5.00 -2.25
C ASN A 65 9.88 -4.48 -2.44
N ILE A 66 8.94 -5.40 -2.67
CA ILE A 66 7.52 -5.11 -2.79
C ILE A 66 6.77 -5.82 -1.66
N ALA A 67 5.84 -5.11 -1.03
CA ALA A 67 4.90 -5.65 -0.06
C ALA A 67 3.46 -5.31 -0.46
N VAL A 68 2.53 -6.18 -0.09
CA VAL A 68 1.09 -5.88 -0.20
C VAL A 68 0.55 -5.73 1.22
N ALA A 69 -0.05 -4.58 1.50
CA ALA A 69 -0.69 -4.30 2.78
C ALA A 69 -2.16 -3.92 2.57
N ARG A 70 -2.99 -4.17 3.58
CA ARG A 70 -4.38 -3.69 3.58
C ARG A 70 -4.41 -2.23 3.96
N LEU A 71 -5.31 -1.45 3.36
CA LEU A 71 -5.41 0.00 3.65
C LEU A 71 -5.69 0.28 5.14
N VAL A 72 -6.35 -0.64 5.85
CA VAL A 72 -6.64 -0.54 7.29
C VAL A 72 -5.40 -0.70 8.19
N ASP A 73 -4.35 -1.34 7.67
CA ASP A 73 -3.09 -1.61 8.39
C ASP A 73 -1.97 -0.64 7.93
N MET A 74 -2.34 0.40 7.19
CA MET A 74 -1.45 1.42 6.66
C MET A 74 -1.64 2.74 7.39
N GLU A 75 -0.54 3.41 7.69
CA GLU A 75 -0.53 4.74 8.30
C GLU A 75 0.33 5.67 7.43
N VAL A 76 -0.26 6.80 6.99
CA VAL A 76 0.50 7.82 6.26
C VAL A 76 1.42 8.55 7.22
N MET A 77 2.72 8.56 6.90
CA MET A 77 3.70 9.34 7.64
C MET A 77 3.65 10.79 7.15
N LYS A 78 2.83 11.62 7.79
CA LYS A 78 2.86 13.06 7.56
C LYS A 78 4.18 13.62 8.15
N ALA A 79 4.88 14.40 7.33
CA ALA A 79 6.03 15.20 7.78
C ALA A 79 5.58 16.32 8.72
#